data_AF-A0A257SQE1-F1
#
_entry.id   AF-A0A257SQE1-F1
#
_cell.length_a   1.000
_cell.length_b   1.000
_cell.length_c   1.000
_cell.angle_alpha   90.00
_cell.angle_beta   90.00
_cell.angle_gamma   90.00
#
_symmetry.space_group_name_H-M   'P 1'
#
loop_
_entity.id
_entity.type
_entity.pdbx_description
1 polymer ?
#
loop_
_entity_poly.entity_id
_entity_poly.type
_entity_poly.pdbx_seq_one_letter_code
_entity_poly.pdbx_strand_id
1 'polypeptide(L)'
;MPLAPTAAFINGCWTDLGIHFVVRSPVNQQMLAEVSDCGTREGEAAVQAAVLAFATWRQTVVYRRAAILSRWADLIQIHAEDLAHLITWEMGKPIRQSRAEIKTAIALARWYAEECKRITGESIPSQFPDKRLQIWKIPIGPVFAITPWNSPVSMVVRKIAPALAAGCTVILKPDEQTPLSALKLAELWAEAEGPAGTLQVLPSSDPAPLAERLMADPRIAKLSFTGSTGVGQKLYAQGSPTIKRLSLELGGHAPVLIFADADITAAVAMTIHAKFRYAGQSCVAANRLYVDDAILPE
;
A
#
# COMPACT_ATOMS: atom_id res chain seq x y z
N MET A 1 1.20 23.13 8.21
CA MET A 1 1.14 21.76 7.67
C MET A 1 2.48 21.09 8.00
N PRO A 2 2.51 19.85 8.52
CA PRO A 2 3.78 19.16 8.74
C PRO A 2 4.55 19.02 7.41
N LEU A 3 5.88 19.17 7.48
CA LEU A 3 6.75 19.07 6.31
C LEU A 3 6.80 17.60 5.85
N ALA A 4 6.51 17.37 4.58
CA ALA A 4 6.71 16.11 3.91
C ALA A 4 7.66 16.35 2.71
N PRO A 5 8.52 15.40 2.37
CA PRO A 5 9.29 15.46 1.14
C PRO A 5 8.38 15.56 -0.08
N THR A 6 8.83 16.30 -1.10
CA THR A 6 8.09 16.52 -2.34
C THR A 6 8.79 15.95 -3.58
N ALA A 7 10.06 15.59 -3.43
CA ALA A 7 10.86 14.95 -4.48
C ALA A 7 10.53 13.45 -4.62
N ALA A 8 10.83 12.85 -5.78
CA ALA A 8 10.73 11.41 -5.93
C ALA A 8 11.77 10.69 -5.06
N PHE A 9 11.42 9.55 -4.47
CA PHE A 9 12.35 8.74 -3.67
C PHE A 9 12.87 7.57 -4.50
N ILE A 10 14.12 7.66 -4.96
CA ILE A 10 14.73 6.67 -5.85
C ILE A 10 16.11 6.30 -5.32
N ASN A 11 16.36 5.00 -5.17
CA ASN A 11 17.65 4.46 -4.69
C ASN A 11 18.16 5.09 -3.38
N GLY A 12 17.26 5.39 -2.42
CA GLY A 12 17.64 6.02 -1.16
C GLY A 12 17.87 7.53 -1.22
N CYS A 13 17.67 8.16 -2.38
CA CYS A 13 17.87 9.58 -2.60
C CYS A 13 16.57 10.29 -2.98
N TRP A 14 16.45 11.54 -2.53
CA TRP A 14 15.43 12.47 -2.99
C TRP A 14 15.88 13.10 -4.31
N THR A 15 15.12 12.86 -5.39
CA THR A 15 15.44 13.34 -6.73
C THR A 15 14.41 14.39 -7.16
N ASP A 16 14.84 15.65 -7.25
CA ASP A 16 14.04 16.69 -7.89
C ASP A 16 14.21 16.58 -9.42
N LEU A 17 13.08 16.41 -10.12
CA LEU A 17 13.05 16.19 -11.57
C LEU A 17 12.98 17.50 -12.37
N GLY A 18 12.74 18.63 -11.70
CA GLY A 18 12.47 19.91 -12.37
C GLY A 18 11.11 19.99 -13.07
N ILE A 19 10.31 18.92 -12.99
CA ILE A 19 8.91 18.84 -13.42
C ILE A 19 8.06 18.40 -12.23
N HIS A 20 6.94 19.09 -12.03
CA HIS A 20 6.11 18.94 -10.83
C HIS A 20 4.63 19.04 -11.16
N PHE A 21 3.80 18.42 -10.32
CA PHE A 21 2.36 18.64 -10.30
C PHE A 21 1.92 19.14 -8.91
N VAL A 22 0.80 19.85 -8.90
CA VAL A 22 0.28 20.51 -7.68
C VAL A 22 -0.63 19.56 -6.92
N VAL A 23 -0.35 19.37 -5.62
CA VAL A 23 -1.27 18.73 -4.67
C VAL A 23 -2.10 19.80 -3.98
N ARG A 24 -3.43 19.66 -4.01
CA ARG A 24 -4.38 20.61 -3.39
C ARG A 24 -5.17 19.93 -2.29
N SER A 25 -5.48 20.71 -1.25
CA SER A 25 -6.42 20.28 -0.22
C SER A 25 -7.83 20.23 -0.80
N PRO A 26 -8.56 19.10 -0.68
CA PRO A 26 -9.95 19.04 -1.11
C PRO A 26 -10.87 19.87 -0.21
N VAL A 27 -10.42 20.28 0.98
CA VAL A 27 -11.21 21.05 1.95
C VAL A 27 -11.43 22.50 1.50
N ASN A 28 -10.40 23.12 0.91
CA ASN A 28 -10.39 24.55 0.59
C ASN A 28 -9.69 24.89 -0.74
N GLN A 29 -9.28 23.89 -1.52
CA GLN A 29 -8.55 24.03 -2.80
C GLN A 29 -7.18 24.73 -2.70
N GLN A 30 -6.72 24.99 -1.48
CA GLN A 30 -5.41 25.56 -1.24
C GLN A 30 -4.33 24.58 -1.70
N MET A 31 -3.32 25.12 -2.39
CA MET A 31 -2.12 24.36 -2.72
C MET A 31 -1.39 23.93 -1.44
N LEU A 32 -1.11 22.63 -1.34
CA LEU A 32 -0.35 22.06 -0.23
C LEU A 32 1.15 21.97 -0.58
N ALA A 33 1.47 21.48 -1.78
CA ALA A 33 2.83 21.29 -2.25
C ALA A 33 2.88 21.11 -3.78
N GLU A 34 4.06 21.33 -4.35
CA GLU A 34 4.43 20.89 -5.70
C GLU A 34 5.30 19.63 -5.55
N VAL A 35 4.88 18.54 -6.19
CA VAL A 35 5.50 17.21 -6.06
C VAL A 35 6.11 16.80 -7.39
N SER A 36 7.31 16.21 -7.37
CA SER A 36 7.99 15.77 -8.59
C SER A 36 7.12 14.79 -9.39
N ASP A 37 7.07 15.01 -10.71
CA ASP A 37 6.24 14.24 -11.62
C ASP A 37 7.06 13.15 -12.34
N CYS A 38 6.93 11.90 -11.90
CA CYS A 38 7.69 10.79 -12.46
C CYS A 38 7.08 10.28 -13.77
N GLY A 39 7.93 10.06 -14.77
CA GLY A 39 7.59 9.39 -16.02
C GLY A 39 8.26 8.02 -16.17
N THR A 40 8.27 7.52 -17.40
CA THR A 40 8.84 6.20 -17.72
C THR A 40 10.35 6.11 -17.47
N ARG A 41 11.08 7.23 -17.58
CA ARG A 41 12.53 7.30 -17.31
C ARG A 41 12.83 7.04 -15.83
N GLU A 42 12.11 7.71 -14.95
CA GLU A 42 12.23 7.51 -13.50
C GLU A 42 11.74 6.12 -13.10
N GLY A 43 10.72 5.61 -13.78
CA GLY A 43 10.29 4.22 -13.68
C GLY A 43 11.42 3.22 -13.97
N GLU A 44 12.17 3.39 -15.05
CA GLU A 44 13.33 2.53 -15.38
C GLU A 44 14.43 2.64 -14.32
N ALA A 45 14.76 3.86 -13.87
CA ALA A 45 15.76 4.07 -12.82
C ALA A 45 15.36 3.37 -11.51
N ALA A 46 14.07 3.43 -11.15
CA ALA A 46 13.54 2.73 -9.99
C ALA A 46 13.62 1.20 -10.15
N VAL A 47 13.30 0.66 -11.33
CA VAL A 47 13.45 -0.79 -11.61
C VAL A 47 14.90 -1.24 -11.47
N GLN A 48 15.85 -0.48 -12.02
CA GLN A 48 17.27 -0.82 -11.89
C GLN A 48 17.72 -0.84 -10.43
N ALA A 49 17.35 0.18 -9.64
CA ALA A 49 17.64 0.23 -8.22
C ALA A 49 16.99 -0.94 -7.45
N ALA A 50 15.72 -1.25 -7.75
CA ALA A 50 14.98 -2.34 -7.12
C ALA A 50 15.64 -3.70 -7.36
N VAL A 51 16.11 -3.95 -8.59
CA VAL A 51 16.75 -5.20 -8.99
C VAL A 51 18.11 -5.35 -8.33
N LEU A 52 18.93 -4.29 -8.32
CA LEU A 52 20.23 -4.30 -7.67
C LEU A 52 20.11 -4.54 -6.16
N ALA A 53 19.20 -3.83 -5.49
CA ALA A 53 18.97 -3.99 -4.07
C ALA A 53 18.33 -5.36 -3.72
N PHE A 54 17.54 -5.94 -4.62
CA PHE A 54 16.94 -7.27 -4.40
C PHE A 54 18.00 -8.35 -4.20
N ALA A 55 19.13 -8.28 -4.92
CA ALA A 55 20.20 -9.26 -4.83
C ALA A 55 20.76 -9.40 -3.40
N THR A 56 20.87 -8.30 -2.66
CA THR A 56 21.39 -8.27 -1.29
C THR A 56 20.28 -8.31 -0.24
N TRP A 57 19.14 -7.64 -0.48
CA TRP A 57 18.03 -7.60 0.47
C TRP A 57 17.42 -8.98 0.73
N ARG A 58 17.26 -9.80 -0.32
CA ARG A 58 16.76 -11.18 -0.18
C ARG A 58 17.64 -12.07 0.70
N GLN A 59 18.94 -11.75 0.80
CA GLN A 59 19.93 -12.47 1.60
C GLN A 59 20.07 -11.91 3.01
N THR A 60 19.48 -10.73 3.28
CA THR A 60 19.54 -10.12 4.61
C THR A 60 18.84 -11.04 5.62
N VAL A 61 19.50 -11.35 6.73
CA VAL A 61 18.97 -12.23 7.77
C VAL A 61 17.59 -11.74 8.23
N VAL A 62 16.63 -12.66 8.38
CA VAL A 62 15.23 -12.36 8.71
C VAL A 62 15.08 -11.49 9.96
N TYR A 63 15.90 -11.70 10.99
CA TYR A 63 15.87 -10.89 12.22
C TYR A 63 16.35 -9.45 12.01
N ARG A 64 17.27 -9.21 11.07
CA ARG A 64 17.68 -7.84 10.70
C ARG A 64 16.57 -7.14 9.92
N ARG A 65 15.90 -7.85 9.01
CA ARG A 65 14.70 -7.32 8.33
C ARG A 65 13.59 -6.98 9.34
N ALA A 66 13.36 -7.86 10.31
CA ALA A 66 12.41 -7.63 11.41
C ALA A 66 12.74 -6.35 12.18
N ALA A 67 14.02 -6.18 12.58
CA ALA A 67 14.45 -5.02 13.33
C ALA A 67 14.23 -3.70 12.57
N ILE A 68 14.55 -3.66 11.27
CA ILE A 68 14.33 -2.48 10.42
C ILE A 68 12.82 -2.17 10.32
N LEU A 69 11.97 -3.17 10.06
CA LEU A 69 10.52 -2.98 9.98
C LEU A 69 9.92 -2.54 11.32
N SER A 70 10.41 -3.07 12.44
CA SER A 70 10.00 -2.64 13.78
C SER A 70 10.37 -1.18 14.04
N ARG A 71 11.59 -0.77 13.70
CA ARG A 71 12.00 0.64 13.79
C ARG A 71 11.15 1.55 12.90
N TRP A 72 10.84 1.11 11.68
CA TRP A 72 9.94 1.84 10.81
C TRP A 72 8.55 2.01 11.43
N ALA A 73 8.00 0.96 12.06
CA ALA A 73 6.74 1.05 12.80
C ALA A 73 6.82 2.00 14.01
N ASP A 74 7.95 2.01 14.72
CA ASP A 74 8.19 2.95 15.83
C ASP A 74 8.27 4.40 15.32
N LEU A 75 8.93 4.64 14.18
CA LEU A 75 8.99 5.96 13.55
C LEU A 75 7.62 6.44 13.06
N ILE A 76 6.81 5.56 12.45
CA ILE A 76 5.41 5.88 12.09
C ILE A 76 4.61 6.24 13.36
N GLN A 77 4.86 5.56 14.47
CA GLN A 77 4.21 5.86 15.76
C GLN A 77 4.65 7.20 16.34
N ILE A 78 5.95 7.54 16.25
CA ILE A 78 6.50 8.83 16.68
C ILE A 78 5.87 9.97 15.87
N HIS A 79 5.77 9.81 14.56
CA HIS A 79 5.18 10.81 13.64
C HIS A 79 3.68 10.63 13.40
N ALA A 80 2.98 9.91 14.29
CA ALA A 80 1.60 9.52 14.04
C ALA A 80 0.65 10.71 13.89
N GLU A 81 0.86 11.77 14.67
CA GLU A 81 0.03 12.96 14.62
C GLU A 81 0.32 13.82 13.39
N ASP A 82 1.60 13.96 13.00
CA ASP A 82 2.01 14.65 11.77
C ASP A 82 1.40 13.97 10.54
N LEU A 83 1.51 12.64 10.46
CA LEU A 83 0.90 11.85 9.39
C LEU A 83 -0.63 12.00 9.40
N ALA A 84 -1.27 12.00 10.58
CA ALA A 84 -2.72 12.19 10.65
C ALA A 84 -3.16 13.57 10.15
N HIS A 85 -2.39 14.63 10.46
CA HIS A 85 -2.62 15.96 9.91
C HIS A 85 -2.40 16.00 8.40
N LEU A 86 -1.34 15.35 7.90
CA LEU A 86 -1.03 15.29 6.48
C LEU A 86 -2.16 14.63 5.69
N ILE A 87 -2.62 13.44 6.11
CA ILE A 87 -3.78 12.75 5.51
C ILE A 87 -5.00 13.66 5.51
N THR A 88 -5.28 14.33 6.64
CA THR A 88 -6.45 15.20 6.78
C THR A 88 -6.42 16.33 5.75
N TRP A 89 -5.25 16.91 5.50
CA TRP A 89 -5.09 17.99 4.53
C TRP A 89 -5.12 17.52 3.08
N GLU A 90 -4.41 16.45 2.72
CA GLU A 90 -4.33 16.00 1.32
C GLU A 90 -5.54 15.18 0.87
N MET A 91 -6.16 14.38 1.76
CA MET A 91 -7.30 13.51 1.43
C MET A 91 -8.65 14.11 1.86
N GLY A 92 -8.68 14.89 2.94
CA GLY A 92 -9.89 15.57 3.43
C GLY A 92 -10.71 14.81 4.48
N LYS A 93 -10.31 13.59 4.89
CA LYS A 93 -11.02 12.87 5.96
C LYS A 93 -10.81 13.56 7.32
N PRO A 94 -11.81 13.52 8.23
CA PRO A 94 -11.66 14.10 9.57
C PRO A 94 -10.46 13.53 10.35
N ILE A 95 -9.78 14.37 11.13
CA ILE A 95 -8.57 14.00 11.89
C ILE A 95 -8.71 12.73 12.74
N ARG A 96 -9.89 12.48 13.33
CA ARG A 96 -10.15 11.26 14.10
C ARG A 96 -10.04 9.99 13.23
N GLN A 97 -10.50 10.07 11.98
CA GLN A 97 -10.42 8.96 11.03
C GLN A 97 -9.00 8.80 10.45
N SER A 98 -8.26 9.90 10.28
CA SER A 98 -6.84 9.87 9.94
C SER A 98 -6.02 9.18 11.04
N ARG A 99 -6.21 9.53 12.31
CA ARG A 99 -5.55 8.87 13.44
C ARG A 99 -5.86 7.36 13.51
N ALA A 100 -7.10 6.96 13.22
CA ALA A 100 -7.49 5.55 13.17
C ALA A 100 -6.77 4.79 12.03
N GLU A 101 -6.58 5.45 10.88
CA GLU A 101 -5.79 4.89 9.78
C GLU A 101 -4.33 4.66 10.18
N ILE A 102 -3.70 5.65 10.83
CA ILE A 102 -2.31 5.53 11.28
C ILE A 102 -2.14 4.38 12.28
N LYS A 103 -3.07 4.22 13.23
CA LYS A 103 -3.07 3.07 14.15
C LYS A 103 -3.09 1.74 13.39
N THR A 104 -3.89 1.65 12.33
CA THR A 104 -3.95 0.46 11.46
C THR A 104 -2.63 0.22 10.75
N ALA A 105 -2.00 1.27 10.22
CA ALA A 105 -0.71 1.17 9.55
C ALA A 105 0.42 0.72 10.49
N ILE A 106 0.48 1.26 11.71
CA ILE A 106 1.45 0.84 12.74
C ILE A 106 1.25 -0.64 13.08
N ALA A 107 0.01 -1.07 13.28
CA ALA A 107 -0.31 -2.47 13.56
C ALA A 107 0.14 -3.39 12.40
N LEU A 108 -0.10 -3.00 11.15
CA LEU A 108 0.34 -3.75 9.97
C LEU A 108 1.87 -3.82 9.88
N ALA A 109 2.58 -2.71 10.07
CA ALA A 109 4.04 -2.68 10.03
C ALA A 109 4.64 -3.60 11.10
N ARG A 110 4.14 -3.51 12.35
CA ARG A 110 4.55 -4.41 13.45
C ARG A 110 4.23 -5.87 13.15
N TRP A 111 3.03 -6.15 12.63
CA TRP A 111 2.61 -7.50 12.28
C TRP A 111 3.58 -8.13 11.27
N TYR A 112 3.92 -7.40 10.19
CA TYR A 112 4.84 -7.94 9.18
C TYR A 112 6.31 -7.99 9.63
N ALA A 113 6.74 -7.13 10.55
CA ALA A 113 8.02 -7.27 11.22
C ALA A 113 8.10 -8.58 12.02
N GLU A 114 6.97 -9.02 12.59
CA GLU A 114 6.86 -10.29 13.28
C GLU A 114 6.76 -11.47 12.32
N GLU A 115 5.92 -11.38 11.30
CA GLU A 115 5.71 -12.46 10.32
C GLU A 115 6.96 -12.76 9.48
N CYS A 116 7.86 -11.79 9.30
CA CYS A 116 9.09 -12.04 8.54
C CYS A 116 9.99 -13.12 9.17
N LYS A 117 9.85 -13.39 10.47
CA LYS A 117 10.56 -14.44 11.22
C LYS A 117 9.86 -15.81 11.13
N ARG A 118 8.63 -15.85 10.59
CA ARG A 118 7.73 -17.02 10.57
C ARG A 118 7.50 -17.56 9.16
N ILE A 119 8.33 -17.17 8.20
CA ILE A 119 8.31 -17.73 6.84
C ILE A 119 8.93 -19.14 6.89
N THR A 120 8.12 -20.13 7.24
CA THR A 120 8.54 -21.54 7.37
C THR A 120 8.29 -22.35 6.09
N GLY A 121 9.22 -23.26 5.84
CA GLY A 121 9.09 -24.34 4.86
C GLY A 121 8.44 -25.58 5.47
N GLU A 122 8.33 -26.63 4.66
CA GLU A 122 7.69 -27.89 5.06
C GLU A 122 8.55 -29.08 4.63
N SER A 123 8.58 -30.15 5.43
CA SER A 123 9.15 -31.44 5.05
C SER A 123 8.01 -32.41 4.78
N ILE A 124 8.01 -33.05 3.62
CA ILE A 124 6.92 -33.93 3.17
C ILE A 124 7.42 -35.39 3.20
N PRO A 125 6.64 -36.35 3.74
CA PRO A 125 6.96 -37.76 3.64
C PRO A 125 7.11 -38.19 2.18
N SER A 126 8.20 -38.89 1.89
CA SER A 126 8.43 -39.46 0.56
C SER A 126 7.77 -40.83 0.44
N GLN A 127 7.12 -41.08 -0.70
CA GLN A 127 6.68 -42.43 -1.09
C GLN A 127 7.84 -43.33 -1.54
N PHE A 128 9.03 -42.77 -1.74
CA PHE A 128 10.25 -43.48 -2.13
C PHE A 128 11.25 -43.50 -0.97
N PRO A 129 11.88 -44.64 -0.65
CA PRO A 129 12.72 -44.81 0.54
C PRO A 129 14.02 -43.99 0.51
N ASP A 130 14.45 -43.55 -0.67
CA ASP A 130 15.72 -42.88 -0.94
C ASP A 130 15.57 -41.37 -1.22
N LYS A 131 14.36 -40.80 -1.06
CA LYS A 131 14.09 -39.39 -1.35
C LYS A 131 13.62 -38.62 -0.13
N ARG A 132 14.01 -37.35 -0.08
CA ARG A 132 13.53 -36.35 0.89
C ARG A 132 12.84 -35.22 0.14
N LEU A 133 11.64 -34.86 0.57
CA LEU A 133 10.86 -33.79 -0.06
C LEU A 133 10.80 -32.59 0.89
N GLN A 134 11.16 -31.41 0.39
CA GLN A 134 11.16 -30.17 1.16
C GLN A 134 10.55 -29.03 0.31
N ILE A 135 9.75 -28.18 0.96
CA ILE A 135 9.22 -26.95 0.39
C ILE A 135 9.87 -25.77 1.08
N TRP A 136 10.36 -24.82 0.29
CA TRP A 136 10.92 -23.56 0.74
C TRP A 136 10.10 -22.40 0.20
N LYS A 137 9.94 -21.35 1.01
CA LYS A 137 9.30 -20.09 0.60
C LYS A 137 10.39 -19.05 0.41
N ILE A 138 10.51 -18.51 -0.80
CA ILE A 138 11.50 -17.48 -1.16
C ILE A 138 10.80 -16.22 -1.68
N PRO A 139 11.39 -15.03 -1.50
CA PRO A 139 10.83 -13.81 -2.06
C PRO A 139 10.72 -13.89 -3.58
N ILE A 140 9.66 -13.31 -4.10
CA ILE A 140 9.31 -13.43 -5.52
C ILE A 140 10.15 -12.54 -6.43
N GLY A 141 10.72 -11.45 -5.91
CA GLY A 141 11.45 -10.44 -6.67
C GLY A 141 10.90 -9.03 -6.47
N PRO A 142 11.31 -8.07 -7.30
CA PRO A 142 10.78 -6.71 -7.28
C PRO A 142 9.25 -6.67 -7.45
N VAL A 143 8.59 -5.89 -6.60
CA VAL A 143 7.14 -5.69 -6.57
C VAL A 143 6.82 -4.28 -7.05
N PHE A 144 5.92 -4.17 -8.01
CA PHE A 144 5.27 -2.91 -8.34
C PHE A 144 3.98 -2.78 -7.53
N ALA A 145 3.86 -1.72 -6.74
CA ALA A 145 2.71 -1.42 -5.92
C ALA A 145 2.04 -0.13 -6.40
N ILE A 146 0.72 -0.17 -6.58
CA ILE A 146 -0.09 1.00 -6.92
C ILE A 146 -1.18 1.12 -5.85
N THR A 147 -1.30 2.29 -5.23
CA THR A 147 -2.22 2.54 -4.11
C THR A 147 -3.18 3.70 -4.40
N PRO A 148 -4.42 3.61 -3.91
CA PRO A 148 -5.45 4.65 -4.11
C PRO A 148 -5.31 5.79 -3.10
N TRP A 149 -6.03 6.88 -3.34
CA TRP A 149 -6.09 8.07 -2.48
C TRP A 149 -6.86 7.89 -1.16
N ASN A 150 -7.81 6.95 -1.09
CA ASN A 150 -8.78 6.92 0.01
C ASN A 150 -8.21 6.46 1.36
N SER A 151 -7.05 5.82 1.36
CA SER A 151 -6.34 5.35 2.55
C SER A 151 -4.83 5.43 2.30
N PRO A 152 -4.26 6.65 2.24
CA PRO A 152 -2.95 6.91 1.64
C PRO A 152 -1.77 6.44 2.49
N VAL A 153 -1.98 6.09 3.76
CA VAL A 153 -0.94 5.49 4.62
C VAL A 153 -1.16 3.99 4.78
N SER A 154 -2.37 3.58 5.18
CA SER A 154 -2.64 2.17 5.47
C SER A 154 -2.57 1.27 4.24
N MET A 155 -3.01 1.72 3.06
CA MET A 155 -2.88 0.93 1.82
C MET A 155 -1.44 0.80 1.36
N VAL A 156 -0.63 1.85 1.58
CA VAL A 156 0.81 1.84 1.30
C VAL A 156 1.52 0.82 2.19
N VAL A 157 1.32 0.91 3.51
CA VAL A 157 1.94 -0.03 4.46
C VAL A 157 1.45 -1.47 4.24
N ARG A 158 0.15 -1.69 3.96
CA ARG A 158 -0.43 -3.02 3.68
C ARG A 158 0.24 -3.74 2.50
N LYS A 159 0.87 -3.00 1.57
CA LYS A 159 1.58 -3.56 0.42
C LYS A 159 3.09 -3.65 0.63
N ILE A 160 3.69 -2.58 1.18
CA ILE A 160 5.14 -2.47 1.31
C ILE A 160 5.67 -3.36 2.44
N ALA A 161 5.03 -3.33 3.61
CA ALA A 161 5.47 -4.09 4.77
C ALA A 161 5.60 -5.60 4.49
N PRO A 162 4.60 -6.31 3.92
CA PRO A 162 4.76 -7.72 3.60
C PRO A 162 5.82 -8.00 2.53
N ALA A 163 5.94 -7.13 1.52
CA ALA A 163 6.92 -7.31 0.46
C ALA A 163 8.36 -7.21 1.02
N LEU A 164 8.64 -6.16 1.80
CA LEU A 164 9.93 -5.97 2.45
C LEU A 164 10.23 -7.08 3.46
N ALA A 165 9.23 -7.50 4.26
CA ALA A 165 9.33 -8.62 5.20
C ALA A 165 9.74 -9.93 4.51
N ALA A 166 9.10 -10.23 3.38
CA ALA A 166 9.42 -11.41 2.57
C ALA A 166 10.84 -11.37 1.96
N GLY A 167 11.46 -10.19 1.87
CA GLY A 167 12.75 -9.96 1.22
C GLY A 167 12.64 -9.49 -0.23
N CYS A 168 11.48 -8.97 -0.63
CA CYS A 168 11.27 -8.30 -1.93
C CYS A 168 11.69 -6.82 -1.85
N THR A 169 11.93 -6.19 -2.98
CA THR A 169 12.03 -4.74 -3.13
C THR A 169 10.74 -4.17 -3.71
N VAL A 170 10.45 -2.89 -3.51
CA VAL A 170 9.17 -2.29 -3.88
C VAL A 170 9.34 -0.97 -4.61
N ILE A 171 8.69 -0.88 -5.77
CA ILE A 171 8.44 0.37 -6.47
C ILE A 171 6.98 0.74 -6.21
N LEU A 172 6.74 1.87 -5.54
CA LEU A 172 5.41 2.38 -5.23
C LEU A 172 5.05 3.54 -6.17
N LYS A 173 3.90 3.46 -6.83
CA LYS A 173 3.20 4.64 -7.36
C LYS A 173 1.99 4.96 -6.47
N PRO A 174 2.07 5.99 -5.61
CA PRO A 174 0.91 6.47 -4.87
C PRO A 174 -0.03 7.26 -5.78
N ASP A 175 -1.28 7.40 -5.36
CA ASP A 175 -2.24 8.27 -6.02
C ASP A 175 -1.75 9.73 -6.01
N GLU A 176 -1.90 10.40 -7.13
CA GLU A 176 -1.47 11.79 -7.36
C GLU A 176 -2.22 12.80 -6.50
N GLN A 177 -3.40 12.46 -5.98
CA GLN A 177 -4.14 13.36 -5.07
C GLN A 177 -3.58 13.35 -3.65
N THR A 178 -2.93 12.26 -3.23
CA THR A 178 -2.44 12.08 -1.86
C THR A 178 -1.02 11.48 -1.79
N PRO A 179 -0.03 12.02 -2.51
CA PRO A 179 1.30 11.42 -2.57
C PRO A 179 2.14 11.74 -1.33
N LEU A 180 1.81 12.79 -0.57
CA LEU A 180 2.68 13.33 0.49
C LEU A 180 2.82 12.33 1.64
N SER A 181 1.73 11.66 2.03
CA SER A 181 1.78 10.57 3.01
C SER A 181 2.72 9.44 2.61
N ALA A 182 2.71 9.04 1.33
CA ALA A 182 3.58 7.98 0.84
C ALA A 182 5.05 8.39 0.83
N LEU A 183 5.34 9.65 0.49
CA LEU A 183 6.69 10.22 0.54
C LEU A 183 7.18 10.32 1.98
N LYS A 184 6.34 10.76 2.92
CA LYS A 184 6.68 10.76 4.35
C LYS A 184 7.00 9.35 4.85
N LEU A 185 6.26 8.32 4.41
CA LEU A 185 6.58 6.93 4.77
C LEU A 185 7.94 6.46 4.22
N ALA A 186 8.36 6.94 3.06
CA ALA A 186 9.67 6.64 2.49
C ALA A 186 10.80 7.33 3.25
N GLU A 187 10.58 8.56 3.71
CA GLU A 187 11.50 9.24 4.63
C GLU A 187 11.71 8.42 5.91
N LEU A 188 10.62 8.00 6.55
CA LEU A 188 10.69 7.18 7.76
C LEU A 188 11.33 5.81 7.49
N TRP A 189 11.22 5.26 6.28
CA TRP A 189 11.91 4.04 5.89
C TRP A 189 13.43 4.25 5.80
N ALA A 190 13.86 5.36 5.22
CA ALA A 190 15.28 5.73 5.19
C ALA A 190 15.84 5.95 6.60
N GLU A 191 15.10 6.66 7.46
CA GLU A 191 15.45 6.86 8.87
C GLU A 191 15.49 5.56 9.68
N ALA A 192 14.67 4.55 9.32
CA ALA A 192 14.72 3.22 9.92
C ALA A 192 15.97 2.39 9.51
N GLU A 193 16.88 2.98 8.73
CA GLU A 193 18.01 2.36 8.05
C GLU A 193 17.57 1.32 7.00
N GLY A 194 16.43 1.57 6.35
CA GLY A 194 16.00 0.84 5.17
C GLY A 194 17.05 0.93 4.06
N PRO A 195 17.59 -0.18 3.54
CA PRO A 195 18.66 -0.11 2.56
C PRO A 195 18.23 0.59 1.27
N ALA A 196 19.13 1.38 0.68
CA ALA A 196 18.90 2.04 -0.61
C ALA A 196 18.40 1.04 -1.68
N GLY A 197 17.42 1.45 -2.47
CA GLY A 197 16.83 0.61 -3.52
C GLY A 197 15.86 -0.47 -3.02
N THR A 198 15.60 -0.60 -1.71
CA THR A 198 14.55 -1.53 -1.23
C THR A 198 13.14 -0.95 -1.36
N LEU A 199 12.99 0.37 -1.23
CA LEU A 199 11.76 1.11 -1.47
C LEU A 199 12.02 2.27 -2.44
N GLN A 200 11.13 2.45 -3.41
CA GLN A 200 11.07 3.60 -4.31
C GLN A 200 9.66 4.16 -4.28
N VAL A 201 9.52 5.48 -4.34
CA VAL A 201 8.21 6.15 -4.41
C VAL A 201 8.22 7.11 -5.59
N LEU A 202 7.31 6.86 -6.52
CA LEU A 202 7.17 7.56 -7.80
C LEU A 202 5.79 8.25 -7.88
N PRO A 203 5.65 9.48 -7.33
CA PRO A 203 4.49 10.30 -7.62
C PRO A 203 4.43 10.60 -9.12
N SER A 204 3.24 10.55 -9.71
CA SER A 204 3.07 10.71 -11.17
C SER A 204 1.65 11.17 -11.46
N SER A 205 1.52 12.31 -12.15
CA SER A 205 0.24 12.90 -12.54
C SER A 205 -0.39 12.20 -13.75
N ASP A 206 0.43 11.57 -14.60
CA ASP A 206 0.01 10.69 -15.68
C ASP A 206 0.47 9.24 -15.41
N PRO A 207 -0.29 8.47 -14.62
CA PRO A 207 0.15 7.17 -14.14
C PRO A 207 0.14 6.08 -15.21
N ALA A 208 -0.58 6.26 -16.33
CA ALA A 208 -0.80 5.18 -17.29
C ALA A 208 0.47 4.78 -18.06
N PRO A 209 1.24 5.72 -18.68
CA PRO A 209 2.49 5.36 -19.34
C PRO A 209 3.53 4.75 -18.40
N LEU A 210 3.61 5.27 -17.16
CA LEU A 210 4.48 4.70 -16.13
C LEU A 210 4.08 3.27 -15.81
N ALA A 211 2.80 3.02 -15.52
CA ALA A 211 2.30 1.69 -15.20
C ALA A 211 2.50 0.71 -16.36
N GLU A 212 2.22 1.11 -17.60
CA GLU A 212 2.43 0.29 -18.80
C GLU A 212 3.89 -0.12 -18.95
N ARG A 213 4.83 0.83 -18.79
CA ARG A 213 6.27 0.55 -18.88
C ARG A 213 6.72 -0.46 -17.82
N LEU A 214 6.25 -0.33 -16.59
CA LEU A 214 6.59 -1.23 -15.48
C LEU A 214 5.92 -2.60 -15.63
N MET A 215 4.68 -2.63 -16.14
CA MET A 215 3.97 -3.88 -16.41
C MET A 215 4.56 -4.65 -17.60
N ALA A 216 5.19 -3.98 -18.57
CA ALA A 216 5.92 -4.67 -19.63
C ALA A 216 7.27 -5.26 -19.16
N ASP A 217 7.80 -4.82 -18.01
CA ASP A 217 9.16 -5.18 -17.59
C ASP A 217 9.24 -6.58 -16.96
N PRO A 218 10.01 -7.54 -17.52
CA PRO A 218 10.09 -8.89 -16.99
C PRO A 218 10.84 -8.97 -15.64
N ARG A 219 11.58 -7.93 -15.25
CA ARG A 219 12.28 -7.87 -13.95
C ARG A 219 11.31 -7.63 -12.79
N ILE A 220 10.12 -7.07 -13.06
CA ILE A 220 9.05 -6.93 -12.07
C ILE A 220 8.28 -8.24 -11.98
N ALA A 221 8.40 -8.90 -10.83
CA ALA A 221 7.85 -10.24 -10.60
C ALA A 221 6.38 -10.22 -10.13
N LYS A 222 5.96 -9.13 -9.49
CA LYS A 222 4.62 -9.02 -8.89
C LYS A 222 4.04 -7.63 -9.01
N LEU A 223 2.76 -7.55 -9.36
CA LEU A 223 1.92 -6.37 -9.15
C LEU A 223 1.06 -6.53 -7.88
N SER A 224 0.94 -5.46 -7.11
CA SER A 224 -0.08 -5.31 -6.07
C SER A 224 -0.85 -4.01 -6.28
N PHE A 225 -2.07 -4.10 -6.79
CA PHE A 225 -2.92 -2.95 -7.11
C PHE A 225 -4.13 -2.88 -6.18
N THR A 226 -4.47 -1.67 -5.77
CA THR A 226 -5.76 -1.38 -5.13
C THR A 226 -6.37 -0.17 -5.84
N GLY A 227 -7.63 -0.28 -6.25
CA GLY A 227 -8.31 0.79 -6.98
C GLY A 227 -9.57 0.30 -7.69
N SER A 228 -9.93 0.92 -8.81
CA SER A 228 -11.16 0.57 -9.53
C SER A 228 -11.05 -0.77 -10.26
N THR A 229 -12.18 -1.47 -10.40
CA THR A 229 -12.25 -2.74 -11.13
C THR A 229 -11.81 -2.60 -12.59
N GLY A 230 -12.19 -1.52 -13.27
CA GLY A 230 -11.81 -1.27 -14.66
C GLY A 230 -10.30 -1.11 -14.85
N VAL A 231 -9.61 -0.39 -13.95
CA VAL A 231 -8.14 -0.30 -13.99
C VAL A 231 -7.50 -1.64 -13.63
N GLY A 232 -8.04 -2.35 -12.64
CA GLY A 232 -7.59 -3.69 -12.27
C GLY A 232 -7.62 -4.69 -13.44
N GLN A 233 -8.68 -4.68 -14.26
CA GLN A 233 -8.79 -5.51 -15.46
C GLN A 233 -7.73 -5.16 -16.51
N LYS A 234 -7.48 -3.86 -16.74
CA LYS A 234 -6.41 -3.40 -17.65
C LYS A 234 -5.04 -3.88 -17.18
N LEU A 235 -4.74 -3.69 -15.89
CA LEU A 235 -3.47 -4.15 -15.29
C LEU A 235 -3.34 -5.68 -15.31
N TYR A 236 -4.44 -6.41 -15.13
CA TYR A 236 -4.45 -7.87 -15.27
C TYR A 236 -4.05 -8.30 -16.70
N ALA A 237 -4.65 -7.67 -17.72
CA ALA A 237 -4.31 -7.92 -19.11
C ALA A 237 -2.83 -7.57 -19.40
N GLN A 238 -2.35 -6.40 -18.92
CA GLN A 238 -0.97 -5.96 -19.09
C GLN A 238 0.05 -6.87 -18.39
N GLY A 239 -0.33 -7.57 -17.31
CA GLY A 239 0.54 -8.53 -16.61
C GLY A 239 0.64 -9.90 -17.28
N SER A 240 -0.25 -10.21 -18.24
CA SER A 240 -0.32 -11.53 -18.88
C SER A 240 0.90 -11.88 -19.76
N PRO A 241 1.52 -10.97 -20.55
CA PRO A 241 2.62 -11.34 -21.43
C PRO A 241 3.87 -11.85 -20.70
N THR A 242 4.06 -11.45 -19.43
CA THR A 242 5.17 -11.92 -18.59
C THR A 242 4.70 -12.80 -17.43
N ILE A 243 3.44 -13.25 -17.44
CA ILE A 243 2.83 -14.10 -16.40
C ILE A 243 3.08 -13.55 -14.98
N LYS A 244 2.89 -12.24 -14.79
CA LYS A 244 3.16 -11.62 -13.48
C LYS A 244 2.23 -12.19 -12.42
N ARG A 245 2.70 -12.22 -11.18
CA ARG A 245 1.83 -12.51 -10.04
C ARG A 245 1.07 -11.25 -9.68
N LEU A 246 -0.24 -11.36 -9.49
CA LEU A 246 -1.09 -10.21 -9.20
C LEU A 246 -1.79 -10.36 -7.85
N SER A 247 -1.93 -9.24 -7.14
CA SER A 247 -2.92 -9.08 -6.07
C SER A 247 -3.75 -7.85 -6.40
N LEU A 248 -5.06 -8.02 -6.51
CA LEU A 248 -5.99 -6.99 -6.95
C LEU A 248 -7.08 -6.83 -5.87
N GLU A 249 -7.09 -5.67 -5.21
CA GLU A 249 -8.18 -5.27 -4.31
C GLU A 249 -9.01 -4.21 -5.03
N LEU A 250 -10.21 -4.57 -5.48
CA LEU A 250 -10.98 -3.79 -6.46
C LEU A 250 -12.27 -3.20 -5.84
N GLY A 251 -13.21 -2.77 -6.68
CA GLY A 251 -14.49 -2.22 -6.24
C GLY A 251 -15.35 -3.27 -5.54
N GLY A 252 -15.95 -2.88 -4.42
CA GLY A 252 -16.94 -3.66 -3.69
C GLY A 252 -18.36 -3.09 -3.84
N HIS A 253 -19.36 -3.90 -3.49
CA HIS A 253 -20.77 -3.49 -3.44
C HIS A 253 -21.47 -4.12 -2.23
N ALA A 254 -20.94 -3.83 -1.04
CA ALA A 254 -21.24 -4.56 0.19
C ALA A 254 -22.73 -4.47 0.59
N PRO A 255 -23.42 -5.61 0.73
CA PRO A 255 -24.75 -5.66 1.33
C PRO A 255 -24.66 -5.64 2.86
N VAL A 256 -25.62 -4.99 3.51
CA VAL A 256 -25.94 -5.14 4.93
C VAL A 256 -27.31 -5.79 4.99
N LEU A 257 -27.42 -6.94 5.65
CA LEU A 257 -28.65 -7.70 5.81
C LEU A 257 -29.09 -7.58 7.27
N ILE A 258 -30.29 -7.04 7.51
CA ILE A 258 -30.89 -6.88 8.83
C ILE A 258 -32.13 -7.76 8.88
N PHE A 259 -32.04 -8.87 9.59
CA PHE A 259 -33.14 -9.85 9.74
C PHE A 259 -34.10 -9.44 10.85
N ALA A 260 -35.29 -10.03 10.87
CA ALA A 260 -36.34 -9.73 11.85
C ALA A 260 -35.92 -9.94 13.32
N ASP A 261 -34.94 -10.80 13.57
CA ASP A 261 -34.41 -11.11 14.91
C ASP A 261 -33.17 -10.28 15.29
N ALA A 262 -32.79 -9.30 14.47
CA ALA A 262 -31.63 -8.45 14.73
C ALA A 262 -31.88 -7.48 15.90
N ASP A 263 -30.82 -7.20 16.67
CA ASP A 263 -30.78 -6.01 17.51
C ASP A 263 -30.73 -4.76 16.60
N ILE A 264 -31.89 -4.12 16.43
CA ILE A 264 -32.06 -2.97 15.54
C ILE A 264 -31.17 -1.80 15.94
N THR A 265 -30.99 -1.58 17.25
CA THR A 265 -30.18 -0.46 17.73
C THR A 265 -28.71 -0.68 17.37
N ALA A 266 -28.19 -1.90 17.59
CA ALA A 266 -26.84 -2.26 17.19
C ALA A 266 -26.66 -2.23 15.66
N ALA A 267 -27.64 -2.76 14.91
CA ALA A 267 -27.60 -2.80 13.45
C ALA A 267 -27.54 -1.39 12.85
N VAL A 268 -28.35 -0.44 13.34
CA VAL A 268 -28.33 0.96 12.91
C VAL A 268 -26.98 1.61 13.21
N ALA A 269 -26.48 1.48 14.44
CA ALA A 269 -25.21 2.09 14.84
C ALA A 269 -24.03 1.60 13.99
N MET A 270 -23.95 0.29 13.77
CA MET A 270 -22.91 -0.33 12.93
C MET A 270 -23.05 0.04 11.46
N THR A 271 -24.28 0.11 10.95
CA THR A 271 -24.56 0.49 9.56
C THR A 271 -24.18 1.95 9.30
N ILE A 272 -24.51 2.87 10.20
CA ILE A 272 -24.09 4.27 10.12
C ILE A 272 -22.56 4.35 10.09
N HIS A 273 -21.88 3.64 10.98
CA HIS A 273 -20.42 3.61 10.99
C HIS A 273 -19.85 3.07 9.66
N ALA A 274 -20.34 1.93 9.19
CA ALA A 274 -19.87 1.30 7.96
C ALA A 274 -20.19 2.12 6.69
N LYS A 275 -21.31 2.86 6.67
CA LYS A 275 -21.74 3.67 5.53
C LYS A 275 -21.00 4.99 5.44
N PHE A 276 -20.83 5.70 6.56
CA PHE A 276 -20.37 7.09 6.57
C PHE A 276 -18.90 7.28 6.97
N ARG A 277 -18.21 6.21 7.42
CA ARG A 277 -16.75 6.25 7.59
C ARG A 277 -16.08 6.61 6.25
N TYR A 278 -15.11 7.52 6.30
CA TYR A 278 -14.46 8.13 5.14
C TYR A 278 -15.46 8.75 4.12
N ALA A 279 -16.60 9.25 4.59
CA ALA A 279 -17.71 9.73 3.76
C ALA A 279 -18.23 8.66 2.77
N GLY A 280 -18.13 7.38 3.13
CA GLY A 280 -18.51 6.24 2.27
C GLY A 280 -17.47 5.90 1.20
N GLN A 281 -16.33 6.60 1.15
CA GLN A 281 -15.27 6.42 0.15
C GLN A 281 -14.34 5.27 0.55
N SER A 282 -14.90 4.10 0.86
CA SER A 282 -14.18 2.90 1.24
C SER A 282 -14.66 1.72 0.40
N CYS A 283 -13.74 0.86 -0.03
CA CYS A 283 -14.09 -0.35 -0.80
C CYS A 283 -15.01 -1.32 -0.04
N VAL A 284 -15.01 -1.24 1.29
CA VAL A 284 -15.84 -2.06 2.18
C VAL A 284 -17.01 -1.27 2.79
N ALA A 285 -17.29 -0.06 2.30
CA ALA A 285 -18.42 0.72 2.80
C ALA A 285 -19.75 -0.01 2.52
N ALA A 286 -20.67 0.05 3.47
CA ALA A 286 -22.03 -0.45 3.28
C ALA A 286 -22.65 0.27 2.07
N ASN A 287 -23.16 -0.47 1.08
CA ASN A 287 -23.70 0.15 -0.13
C ASN A 287 -25.17 -0.21 -0.40
N ARG A 288 -25.60 -1.41 -0.02
CA ARG A 288 -27.01 -1.84 -0.11
C ARG A 288 -27.47 -2.28 1.26
N LEU A 289 -28.59 -1.75 1.73
CA LEU A 289 -29.19 -2.13 3.00
C LEU A 289 -30.46 -2.92 2.66
N TYR A 290 -30.51 -4.16 3.10
CA TYR A 290 -31.67 -5.03 3.00
C TYR A 290 -32.17 -5.26 4.41
N VAL A 291 -33.41 -4.90 4.65
CA VAL A 291 -34.06 -4.95 5.96
C VAL A 291 -35.30 -5.83 5.80
N ASP A 292 -35.49 -6.74 6.73
CA ASP A 292 -36.66 -7.59 6.78
C ASP A 292 -37.93 -6.73 6.93
N ASP A 293 -38.96 -7.02 6.13
CA ASP A 293 -40.21 -6.27 6.13
C ASP A 293 -40.88 -6.28 7.51
N ALA A 294 -40.66 -7.33 8.32
CA ALA A 294 -41.23 -7.47 9.66
C ALA A 294 -40.78 -6.39 10.66
N ILE A 295 -39.71 -5.65 10.37
CA ILE A 295 -39.13 -4.61 11.23
C ILE A 295 -39.09 -3.24 10.55
N LEU A 296 -39.63 -3.12 9.32
CA LEU A 296 -39.82 -1.83 8.68
C LEU A 296 -41.00 -1.10 9.34
N PRO A 297 -40.89 0.22 9.59
CA PRO A 297 -42.06 1.01 9.95
C PRO A 297 -43.07 1.05 8.78
N GLU A 298 -44.36 1.16 9.11
CA GLU A 298 -45.43 1.43 8.12
C GLU A 298 -45.20 2.73 7.34
#